data_AF-A0A117MU34-F1
#
_entry.id   AF-A0A117MU34-F1
#
_cell.length_a   1.000
_cell.length_b   1.000
_cell.length_c   1.000
_cell.angle_alpha   90.00
_cell.angle_beta   90.00
_cell.angle_gamma   90.00
#
_symmetry.space_group_name_H-M   'P 1'
#
loop_
_entity.id
_entity.type
_entity.pdbx_description
1 polymer ?
#
loop_
_entity_poly.entity_id
_entity_poly.type
_entity_poly.pdbx_seq_one_letter_code
_entity_poly.pdbx_strand_id
1 'polypeptide(L)'
;MPALKPSLAALAACGLAGCVGGGAGPVPGTPEFTASRVSRAYDCGVGVDRARIITGLPREDRARFIAANASYAVKSYKAPRRCEASERAELQRELRAGARR
;
A
#
# COMPACT_ATOMS: atom_id res chain seq x y z
N MET A 1 22.76 -39.75 31.62
CA MET A 1 21.99 -39.25 30.46
C MET A 1 22.40 -37.80 30.23
N PRO A 2 22.99 -37.45 29.07
CA PRO A 2 23.60 -36.14 28.88
C PRO A 2 22.55 -35.05 28.62
N ALA A 3 22.89 -33.86 29.09
CA ALA A 3 22.08 -32.65 29.13
C ALA A 3 21.63 -32.16 27.75
N LEU A 4 20.34 -31.86 27.61
CA LEU A 4 19.80 -31.10 26.48
C LEU A 4 20.27 -29.64 26.57
N LYS A 5 21.12 -29.22 25.64
CA LYS A 5 21.35 -27.80 25.32
C LYS A 5 20.16 -27.31 24.48
N PRO A 6 19.37 -26.33 24.94
CA PRO A 6 18.45 -25.63 24.04
C PRO A 6 19.30 -24.71 23.16
N SER A 7 19.70 -25.23 22.01
CA SER A 7 20.38 -24.47 20.98
C SER A 7 19.54 -23.27 20.56
N LEU A 8 20.16 -22.10 20.60
CA LEU A 8 19.71 -20.77 20.16
C LEU A 8 19.33 -20.73 18.66
N ALA A 9 18.35 -21.53 18.24
CA ALA A 9 18.00 -21.71 16.83
C ALA A 9 16.60 -21.22 16.46
N ALA A 10 15.97 -20.37 17.28
CA ALA A 10 14.62 -19.86 17.01
C ALA A 10 14.53 -18.34 16.79
N LEU A 11 15.65 -17.59 16.84
CA LEU A 11 15.65 -16.12 16.66
C LEU A 11 16.03 -15.67 15.23
N ALA A 12 16.33 -16.60 14.32
CA ALA A 12 16.73 -16.27 12.94
C ALA A 12 15.55 -16.06 11.97
N ALA A 13 14.29 -16.12 12.44
CA ALA A 13 13.11 -15.91 11.59
C ALA A 13 12.60 -14.45 11.56
N CYS A 14 13.38 -13.49 12.09
CA CYS A 14 13.07 -12.06 12.02
C CYS A 14 13.90 -11.30 10.96
N GLY A 15 14.48 -11.99 9.98
CA GLY A 15 15.30 -11.39 8.93
C GLY A 15 14.53 -11.17 7.63
N LEU A 16 14.43 -9.90 7.19
CA LEU A 16 14.04 -9.42 5.85
C LEU A 16 12.58 -8.95 5.65
N ALA A 17 11.95 -8.36 6.66
CA ALA A 17 10.87 -7.40 6.43
C ALA A 17 11.43 -5.98 6.62
N GLY A 18 11.66 -5.25 5.53
CA GLY A 18 11.77 -3.79 5.57
C GLY A 18 13.14 -3.16 5.35
N CYS A 19 13.80 -3.49 4.23
CA CYS A 19 14.67 -2.51 3.55
C CYS A 19 13.96 -2.00 2.30
N VAL A 20 12.71 -1.53 2.45
CA VAL A 20 12.05 -0.80 1.37
C VAL A 20 12.48 0.66 1.50
N GLY A 21 13.28 1.10 0.52
CA GLY A 21 13.99 2.36 0.54
C GLY A 21 13.12 3.59 0.86
N GLY A 22 13.66 4.40 1.77
CA GLY A 22 13.95 5.82 1.52
C GLY A 22 12.83 6.67 0.93
N GLY A 23 12.00 7.20 1.81
CA GLY A 23 11.07 8.29 1.53
C GLY A 23 9.88 8.16 2.45
N ALA A 24 9.65 9.12 3.35
CA ALA A 24 8.42 9.16 4.14
C ALA A 24 7.23 9.01 3.18
N GLY A 25 6.57 7.85 3.21
CA GLY A 25 5.40 7.60 2.39
C GLY A 25 4.28 8.58 2.75
N PRO A 26 3.29 8.77 1.86
CA PRO A 26 2.15 9.61 2.20
C PRO A 26 1.48 9.12 3.50
N VAL A 27 1.02 10.05 4.34
CA VAL A 27 0.51 9.73 5.68
C VAL A 27 -0.87 9.07 5.58
N PRO A 28 -1.13 7.95 6.26
CA PRO A 28 -2.46 7.34 6.29
C PRO A 28 -3.56 8.33 6.65
N GLY A 29 -4.68 8.28 5.92
CA GLY A 29 -5.81 9.21 6.09
C GLY A 29 -5.74 10.46 5.21
N THR A 30 -4.64 10.69 4.49
CA THR A 30 -4.53 11.80 3.52
C THR A 30 -5.04 11.41 2.13
N PRO A 31 -5.46 12.39 1.30
CA PRO A 31 -5.79 12.12 -0.10
C PRO A 31 -4.57 11.57 -0.89
N GLU A 32 -3.34 11.97 -0.55
CA GLU A 32 -2.13 11.46 -1.18
C GLU A 32 -1.89 9.98 -0.87
N PHE A 33 -2.19 9.55 0.36
CA PHE A 33 -2.09 8.14 0.74
C PHE A 33 -3.11 7.32 -0.05
N THR A 34 -4.36 7.78 -0.08
CA THR A 34 -5.41 7.12 -0.87
C THR A 34 -5.02 7.04 -2.35
N ALA A 35 -4.49 8.13 -2.91
CA ALA A 35 -4.01 8.16 -4.29
C ALA A 35 -2.87 7.15 -4.56
N SER A 36 -1.95 6.99 -3.61
CA SER A 36 -0.85 6.02 -3.71
C SER A 36 -1.36 4.58 -3.68
N ARG A 37 -2.35 4.26 -2.82
CA ARG A 37 -2.97 2.95 -2.76
C ARG A 37 -3.79 2.64 -4.01
N VAL A 38 -4.53 3.61 -4.55
CA VAL A 38 -5.24 3.48 -5.83
C VAL A 38 -4.28 3.20 -6.97
N SER A 39 -3.19 3.96 -7.08
CA SER A 39 -2.17 3.71 -8.11
C SER A 39 -1.60 2.30 -7.99
N ARG A 40 -1.26 1.88 -6.77
CA ARG A 40 -0.71 0.55 -6.54
C ARG A 40 -1.71 -0.56 -6.86
N ALA A 41 -2.99 -0.35 -6.55
CA ALA A 41 -4.06 -1.28 -6.91
C ALA A 41 -4.17 -1.48 -8.42
N TYR A 42 -4.05 -0.41 -9.22
CA TYR A 42 -3.99 -0.53 -10.68
C TYR A 42 -2.80 -1.37 -11.15
N ASP A 43 -1.60 -1.12 -10.62
CA ASP A 43 -0.41 -1.91 -10.95
C ASP A 43 -0.60 -3.40 -10.63
N CYS A 44 -1.31 -3.68 -9.54
CA CYS A 44 -1.55 -5.03 -9.06
C CYS A 44 -2.75 -5.72 -9.73
N GLY A 45 -3.48 -5.05 -10.63
CA GLY A 45 -4.69 -5.56 -11.26
C GLY A 45 -5.89 -5.68 -10.32
N VAL A 46 -5.89 -4.93 -9.21
CA VAL A 46 -7.01 -4.89 -8.24
C VAL A 46 -8.05 -3.89 -8.75
N GLY A 47 -9.32 -4.30 -8.78
CA GLY A 47 -10.41 -3.43 -9.22
C GLY A 47 -10.61 -2.23 -8.29
N VAL A 48 -10.71 -1.03 -8.88
CA VAL A 48 -10.90 0.24 -8.15
C VAL A 48 -12.11 0.98 -8.68
N ASP A 49 -13.08 1.27 -7.81
CA ASP A 49 -14.16 2.22 -8.07
C ASP A 49 -13.69 3.64 -7.73
N ARG A 50 -12.99 4.27 -8.68
CA ARG A 50 -12.40 5.60 -8.49
C ARG A 50 -13.46 6.69 -8.31
N ALA A 51 -14.62 6.55 -8.95
CA ALA A 51 -15.71 7.49 -8.79
C ALA A 51 -16.20 7.51 -7.33
N ARG A 52 -16.44 6.33 -6.76
CA ARG A 52 -16.84 6.19 -5.35
C ARG A 52 -15.81 6.76 -4.38
N ILE A 53 -14.52 6.52 -4.63
CA ILE A 53 -13.44 7.09 -3.81
C ILE A 53 -13.49 8.62 -3.84
N ILE A 54 -13.59 9.23 -5.04
CA ILE A 54 -13.65 10.69 -5.17
C ILE A 54 -14.91 11.26 -4.49
N THR A 55 -16.05 10.58 -4.60
CA THR A 55 -17.29 11.05 -3.96
C THR A 55 -17.26 10.96 -2.43
N GLY A 56 -16.55 9.97 -1.87
CA GLY A 56 -16.37 9.82 -0.42
C GLY A 56 -15.33 10.78 0.19
N LEU A 57 -14.48 11.41 -0.63
CA LEU A 57 -13.54 12.42 -0.14
C LEU A 57 -14.23 13.77 0.16
N PRO A 58 -13.79 14.47 1.23
CA PRO A 58 -14.13 15.88 1.45
C PRO A 58 -13.85 16.70 0.19
N ARG A 59 -14.68 17.71 -0.09
CA ARG A 59 -14.63 18.45 -1.36
C ARG A 59 -13.26 19.12 -1.56
N GLU A 60 -12.70 19.65 -0.49
CA GLU A 60 -11.38 20.28 -0.40
C GLU A 60 -10.22 19.33 -0.74
N ASP A 61 -10.38 18.02 -0.48
CA ASP A 61 -9.33 17.02 -0.69
C ASP A 61 -9.35 16.42 -2.09
N ARG A 62 -10.43 16.60 -2.85
CA ARG A 62 -10.60 15.99 -4.19
C ARG A 62 -9.52 16.46 -5.16
N ALA A 63 -9.22 17.75 -5.19
CA ALA A 63 -8.21 18.31 -6.09
C ALA A 63 -6.82 17.74 -5.78
N ARG A 64 -6.47 17.64 -4.49
CA ARG A 64 -5.22 17.04 -4.02
C ARG A 64 -5.12 15.56 -4.39
N PHE A 65 -6.20 14.79 -4.19
CA PHE A 65 -6.25 13.39 -4.60
C PHE A 65 -6.02 13.23 -6.11
N ILE A 66 -6.70 14.02 -6.95
CA ILE A 66 -6.57 13.95 -8.41
C ILE A 66 -5.13 14.24 -8.84
N ALA A 67 -4.54 15.32 -8.33
CA ALA A 67 -3.16 15.70 -8.64
C ALA A 67 -2.14 14.63 -8.19
N ALA A 68 -2.31 14.10 -6.98
CA ALA A 68 -1.45 13.04 -6.45
C ALA A 68 -1.60 11.74 -7.25
N ASN A 69 -2.82 11.36 -7.61
CA ASN A 69 -3.09 10.12 -8.36
C ASN A 69 -2.46 10.16 -9.76
N ALA A 70 -2.54 11.30 -10.45
CA ALA A 70 -1.85 11.49 -11.73
C ALA A 70 -0.32 11.37 -11.57
N SER A 71 0.25 11.99 -10.52
CA SER A 71 1.68 11.93 -10.24
C SER A 71 2.15 10.50 -9.94
N TYR A 72 1.37 9.72 -9.18
CA TYR A 72 1.70 8.32 -8.89
C TYR A 72 1.58 7.41 -10.10
N ALA A 73 0.60 7.65 -10.99
CA ALA A 73 0.49 6.91 -12.24
C ALA A 73 1.75 7.05 -13.10
N VAL A 74 2.28 8.28 -13.23
CA VAL A 74 3.55 8.53 -13.94
C VAL A 74 4.73 7.85 -13.24
N LYS A 75 4.81 7.93 -11.90
CA LYS A 75 5.87 7.27 -11.14
C LYS A 75 5.85 5.75 -11.31
N SER A 76 4.66 5.15 -11.24
CA SER A 76 4.49 3.70 -11.43
C SER A 76 4.88 3.27 -12.84
N TYR A 77 4.41 4.00 -13.86
CA TYR A 77 4.77 3.72 -15.24
C TYR A 77 6.30 3.69 -15.47
N LYS A 78 7.03 4.61 -14.82
CA LYS A 78 8.50 4.69 -14.91
C LYS A 78 9.21 3.62 -14.09
N ALA A 79 8.55 3.00 -13.12
CA ALA A 79 9.16 2.03 -12.20
C ALA A 79 8.15 0.91 -11.85
N PRO A 80 7.80 0.04 -12.81
CA PRO A 80 6.84 -1.02 -12.59
C PRO A 80 7.39 -2.01 -11.56
N ARG A 81 6.53 -2.39 -10.61
CA ARG A 81 6.87 -3.36 -9.56
C ARG A 81 5.89 -4.51 -9.57
N ARG A 82 6.40 -5.73 -9.45
CA ARG A 82 5.58 -6.93 -9.25
C ARG A 82 4.72 -6.78 -8.00
N CYS A 83 3.56 -7.42 -8.01
CA CYS A 83 2.68 -7.47 -6.85
C CYS A 83 2.55 -8.91 -6.37
N GLU A 84 2.68 -9.07 -5.06
CA GLU A 84 2.47 -10.34 -4.37
C GLU A 84 0.99 -10.53 -4.01
N ALA A 85 0.58 -11.77 -3.76
CA ALA A 85 -0.81 -12.09 -3.41
C ALA A 85 -1.25 -11.41 -2.10
N SER A 86 -0.35 -11.31 -1.11
CA SER A 86 -0.61 -10.63 0.17
C SER A 86 -0.88 -9.13 -0.01
N GLU A 87 -0.09 -8.46 -0.85
CA GLU A 87 -0.25 -7.04 -1.17
C GLU A 87 -1.57 -6.78 -1.89
N ARG A 88 -1.94 -7.61 -2.87
CA ARG A 88 -3.26 -7.54 -3.53
C ARG A 88 -4.40 -7.62 -2.52
N ALA A 89 -4.31 -8.55 -1.58
CA ALA A 89 -5.34 -8.74 -0.54
C ALA A 89 -5.40 -7.54 0.41
N GLU A 90 -4.27 -6.95 0.79
CA GLU A 90 -4.21 -5.71 1.59
C GLU A 90 -4.90 -4.56 0.86
N LEU A 91 -4.52 -4.28 -0.39
CA LEU A 91 -5.08 -3.19 -1.19
C LEU A 91 -6.60 -3.33 -1.35
N GLN A 92 -7.08 -4.55 -1.58
CA GLN A 92 -8.52 -4.81 -1.69
C GLN A 92 -9.26 -4.52 -0.38
N ARG A 93 -8.67 -4.83 0.78
CA ARG A 93 -9.25 -4.50 2.09
C ARG A 93 -9.25 -2.99 2.34
N GLU A 94 -8.11 -2.33 2.13
CA GLU A 94 -7.95 -0.90 2.38
C GLU A 94 -8.89 -0.05 1.53
N LEU A 95 -9.00 -0.34 0.22
CA LEU A 95 -9.86 0.44 -0.67
C LEU A 95 -11.34 0.21 -0.39
N ARG A 96 -11.73 -1.00 0.03
CA ARG A 96 -13.10 -1.26 0.49
C ARG A 96 -13.42 -0.53 1.79
N ALA A 97 -12.47 -0.41 2.71
CA ALA A 97 -12.65 0.33 3.96
C ALA A 97 -12.69 1.85 3.73
N GLY A 98 -11.82 2.36 2.85
CA GLY A 98 -11.79 3.78 2.48
C GLY A 98 -13.06 4.24 1.77
N ALA A 99 -13.66 3.39 0.93
CA ALA A 99 -14.90 3.70 0.22
C ALA A 99 -16.18 3.71 1.08
N ARG A 100 -16.10 3.31 2.36
CA ARG A 100 -17.23 3.27 3.30
C ARG A 100 -17.24 4.44 4.28
N ARG A 101 -16.23 5.32 4.24
CA ARG A 101 -16.12 6.51 5.07
C ARG A 101 -16.68 7.72 4.37
#